data_AF-A0A519VFE6-F1
#
_entry.id   AF-A0A519VFE6-F1
#
_cell.length_a   1.000
_cell.length_b   1.000
_cell.length_c   1.000
_cell.angle_alpha   90.00
_cell.angle_beta   90.00
_cell.angle_gamma   90.00
#
_symmetry.space_group_name_H-M   'P 1'
#
loop_
_entity.id
_entity.type
_entity.pdbx_description
1 polymer ?
#
loop_
_entity_poly.entity_id
_entity_poly.type
_entity_poly.pdbx_seq_one_letter_code
_entity_poly.pdbx_strand_id
1 'polypeptide(L)' 'MKFKLVSEYKPTGDQPNAIKQLVEGVNAEENYQTLLGVTGSGKTFTVANVIEQTQKPTLILSHNKTLAAQLYGEF' A
#
# COMPACT_ATOMS: atom_id res chain seq x y z
N MET A 1 -11.69 -2.45 15.22
CA MET A 1 -11.57 -1.15 14.52
C MET A 1 -11.28 -1.44 13.06
N LYS A 2 -11.84 -0.68 12.12
CA LYS A 2 -11.53 -0.83 10.69
C LYS A 2 -10.48 0.19 10.30
N PHE A 3 -9.52 -0.18 9.45
CA PHE A 3 -8.66 0.79 8.80
C PHE A 3 -9.51 1.70 7.91
N LYS A 4 -9.24 3.01 7.95
CA LYS A 4 -9.89 4.01 7.11
C LYS A 4 -8.82 4.96 6.61
N LEU A 5 -8.59 4.96 5.31
CA LEU A 5 -7.65 5.86 4.65
C LEU A 5 -8.26 7.25 4.57
N VAL A 6 -7.49 8.25 5.00
CA VAL A 6 -7.86 9.66 4.89
C VAL A 6 -6.84 10.33 3.99
N SER A 7 -7.30 10.83 2.85
CA SER A 7 -6.47 11.49 1.86
C SER A 7 -7.33 12.46 1.03
N GLU A 8 -6.74 13.59 0.63
CA GLU A 8 -7.35 14.50 -0.35
C GLU A 8 -7.22 13.95 -1.79
N TYR A 9 -6.33 12.98 -1.98
CA TYR A 9 -6.04 12.37 -3.28
C TYR A 9 -6.88 11.13 -3.51
N LYS A 10 -7.21 10.88 -4.77
CA LYS A 10 -7.80 9.62 -5.24
C LYS A 10 -6.74 8.83 -6.01
N PRO A 11 -6.83 7.49 -6.05
CA PRO A 11 -5.97 6.70 -6.91
C PRO A 11 -6.08 7.17 -8.36
N THR A 12 -4.93 7.40 -9.01
CA THR A 12 -4.85 7.89 -10.40
C THR A 12 -3.83 7.10 -11.21
N GLY A 13 -3.85 7.25 -12.54
CA GLY A 13 -2.96 6.51 -13.43
C GLY A 13 -3.14 5.00 -13.28
N ASP A 14 -2.05 4.27 -13.11
CA ASP A 14 -2.05 2.80 -12.94
C ASP A 14 -2.36 2.34 -11.51
N GLN A 15 -2.45 3.26 -10.54
CA GLN A 15 -2.69 2.92 -9.14
C GLN A 15 -3.98 2.10 -8.93
N PRO A 16 -5.14 2.43 -9.53
CA PRO A 16 -6.37 1.65 -9.33
C PRO A 16 -6.21 0.18 -9.72
N ASN A 17 -5.52 -0.09 -10.84
CA ASN A 17 -5.29 -1.45 -11.33
C ASN A 17 -4.30 -2.20 -10.43
N ALA A 18 -3.21 -1.54 -10.01
CA ALA A 18 -2.24 -2.14 -9.09
C ALA A 18 -2.86 -2.47 -7.73
N ILE A 19 -3.69 -1.57 -7.18
CA ILE A 19 -4.43 -1.80 -5.93
C ILE A 19 -5.33 -3.02 -6.09
N LYS A 20 -6.13 -3.08 -7.17
CA LYS A 20 -7.05 -4.18 -7.43
C LYS A 20 -6.32 -5.53 -7.47
N GLN A 21 -5.24 -5.64 -8.24
CA GLN A 21 -4.46 -6.87 -8.37
C GLN A 21 -3.87 -7.32 -7.02
N LEU A 22 -3.30 -6.39 -6.26
CA LEU A 22 -2.73 -6.71 -4.95
C LEU A 22 -3.79 -7.16 -3.94
N VAL A 23 -4.95 -6.51 -3.93
CA VAL A 23 -6.08 -6.89 -3.07
C VAL A 23 -6.60 -8.28 -3.45
N GLU A 24 -6.74 -8.57 -4.75
CA GLU A 24 -7.14 -9.88 -5.24
C GLU A 24 -6.16 -10.97 -4.80
N GLY A 25 -4.85 -10.76 -4.98
CA GLY A 25 -3.83 -11.73 -4.55
C GLY A 25 -3.82 -11.94 -3.03
N VAL A 26 -3.96 -10.87 -2.23
CA VAL A 26 -4.03 -11.00 -0.76
C VAL A 26 -5.27 -11.79 -0.33
N ASN A 27 -6.41 -11.57 -0.97
CA ASN A 27 -7.65 -12.29 -0.68
C ASN A 27 -7.64 -13.74 -1.18
N ALA A 28 -6.83 -14.03 -2.21
CA ALA A 28 -6.55 -15.36 -2.71
C ALA A 28 -5.46 -16.11 -1.90
N GLU A 29 -4.97 -15.52 -0.81
CA GLU A 29 -3.90 -16.06 0.04
C GLU A 29 -2.59 -16.31 -0.72
N GLU A 30 -2.31 -15.52 -1.75
CA GLU A 30 -1.01 -15.54 -2.42
C GLU A 30 0.08 -15.06 -1.47
N ASN A 31 1.05 -15.93 -1.18
CA ASN A 31 2.12 -15.67 -0.22
C ASN A 31 3.09 -14.56 -0.66
N TYR A 32 3.29 -14.38 -1.97
CA TYR A 32 4.31 -13.49 -2.51
C TYR A 32 3.76 -12.70 -3.70
N GLN A 33 3.84 -11.37 -3.60
CA GLN A 33 3.44 -10.45 -4.67
C GLN A 33 4.46 -9.32 -4.75
N THR A 34 4.62 -8.72 -5.94
CA THR A 34 5.58 -7.63 -6.17
C THR A 34 4.88 -6.44 -6.82
N LEU A 35 4.94 -5.28 -6.16
CA LEU A 35 4.51 -4.01 -6.74
C LEU A 35 5.67 -3.38 -7.52
N LEU A 36 5.69 -3.56 -8.84
CA LEU A 36 6.67 -2.91 -9.70
C LEU A 36 6.22 -1.48 -10.02
N GLY A 37 6.74 -0.50 -9.28
CA GLY A 37 6.41 0.92 -9.47
C GLY A 37 7.66 1.79 -9.58
N VAL A 38 7.65 2.72 -10.55
CA VAL A 38 8.72 3.71 -10.73
C VAL A 38 8.82 4.67 -9.53
N THR A 39 9.95 5.38 -9.40
CA THR A 39 10.11 6.42 -8.38
C THR A 39 9.08 7.52 -8.57
N GLY A 40 8.46 7.99 -7.48
CA GLY A 40 7.43 9.03 -7.53
C GLY A 40 6.01 8.56 -7.90
N SER A 41 5.79 7.27 -8.17
CA SER A 41 4.47 6.76 -8.57
C SER A 41 3.43 6.65 -7.43
N GLY A 42 3.75 7.12 -6.21
CA GLY A 42 2.87 7.02 -5.05
C GLY A 42 2.74 5.61 -4.45
N LYS A 43 3.83 4.83 -4.39
CA LYS A 43 3.79 3.45 -3.86
C LYS A 43 3.22 3.35 -2.43
N THR A 44 3.55 4.30 -1.54
CA THR A 44 2.98 4.33 -0.19
C THR A 44 1.46 4.41 -0.23
N PHE A 45 0.92 5.33 -1.04
CA PHE A 45 -0.52 5.52 -1.19
C PHE A 45 -1.21 4.29 -1.80
N THR A 46 -0.58 3.65 -2.78
CA THR A 46 -1.05 2.35 -3.32
C THR A 46 -1.15 1.31 -2.21
N VAL A 47 -0.10 1.12 -1.40
CA VAL A 47 -0.09 0.13 -0.31
C VAL A 47 -1.11 0.48 0.79
N ALA A 48 -1.30 1.77 1.11
CA ALA A 48 -2.31 2.21 2.07
C ALA A 48 -3.73 1.84 1.63
N ASN A 49 -4.06 1.98 0.35
CA ASN A 49 -5.33 1.52 -0.21
C ASN A 49 -5.49 -0.01 -0.11
N VAL A 50 -4.42 -0.78 -0.33
CA VAL A 50 -4.45 -2.24 -0.17
C VAL A 50 -4.70 -2.64 1.28
N ILE A 51 -4.05 -1.97 2.25
CA ILE A 51 -4.26 -2.22 3.68
C ILE A 51 -5.71 -1.89 4.08
N GLU A 52 -6.25 -0.76 3.62
CA GLU A 52 -7.66 -0.41 3.85
C GLU A 52 -8.62 -1.44 3.23
N GLN A 53 -8.37 -1.93 2.02
CA GLN A 53 -9.32 -2.87 1.40
C GLN A 53 -9.25 -4.27 2.00
N THR A 54 -8.07 -4.72 2.42
CA THR A 54 -7.85 -6.08 2.97
C THR A 54 -8.12 -6.16 4.46
N GLN A 55 -8.07 -5.04 5.18
CA GLN A 55 -8.32 -4.95 6.63
C GLN A 55 -7.43 -5.85 7.49
N LYS A 56 -6.22 -6.17 7.00
CA LYS A 56 -5.26 -7.03 7.71
C LYS A 56 -4.24 -6.17 8.49
N PRO A 57 -3.97 -6.48 9.77
CA PRO A 57 -2.82 -5.91 10.47
C PRO A 57 -1.54 -6.17 9.67
N THR A 58 -0.78 -5.11 9.39
CA THR A 58 0.32 -5.14 8.42
C THR A 58 1.62 -4.67 9.07
N LEU A 59 2.72 -5.36 8.80
CA LEU A 59 4.08 -4.98 9.19
C LEU A 59 4.81 -4.42 7.96
N ILE A 60 5.27 -3.18 8.04
CA ILE A 60 6.08 -2.54 7.00
C ILE A 60 7.54 -2.58 7.41
N LEU A 61 8.38 -3.25 6.62
CA LEU A 61 9.82 -3.34 6.84
C LEU A 61 10.56 -2.38 5.91
N SER A 62 11.44 -1.57 6.50
CA SER A 62 12.32 -0.65 5.78
C SER A 62 13.78 -1.03 6.05
N HIS A 63 14.63 -0.90 5.03
CA HIS A 63 16.06 -1.22 5.11
C HIS A 63 16.86 -0.20 5.93
N ASN A 64 16.30 0.98 6.22
CA ASN A 64 16.96 2.00 7.03
C ASN A 64 15.98 2.82 7.88
N LYS A 65 16.53 3.46 8.92
CA LYS A 65 15.76 4.22 9.92
C LYS A 65 15.14 5.50 9.36
N THR A 66 15.81 6.18 8.43
CA THR A 66 15.31 7.42 7.82
C THR A 66 14.03 7.15 7.03
N LEU A 67 14.03 6.12 6.18
CA LEU A 67 12.87 5.72 5.41
C LEU A 67 11.78 5.13 6.30
N ALA A 68 12.15 4.42 7.39
CA ALA A 68 11.15 3.96 8.36
C ALA A 68 10.41 5.15 9.01
N ALA A 69 11.14 6.19 9.40
CA ALA A 69 10.56 7.41 9.96
C ALA A 69 9.71 8.17 8.93
N GLN A 70 10.16 8.24 7.67
CA GLN A 70 9.38 8.84 6.59
C GLN A 70 8.05 8.11 6.39
N LEU A 71 8.09 6.77 6.24
CA LEU A 71 6.88 5.96 6.09
C LEU A 71 5.95 6.11 7.28
N TYR A 72 6.49 6.14 8.51
CA TYR A 72 5.68 6.40 9.71
C TYR A 72 4.95 7.75 9.67
N GLY A 73 5.55 8.79 9.10
CA GLY A 73 4.90 10.08 8.92
C GLY A 73 3.88 10.12 7.78
N GLU A 74 3.95 9.19 6.82
CA GLU A 74 3.03 9.09 5.69
C GLU A 74 1.77 8.26 5.99
N PHE A 75 1.81 7.35 6.98
CA PHE A 75 0.75 6.40 7.34
C PHE A 75 -0.13 6.83 8.52
#